data_AF-A0A9D1CUB4-F1
#
_entry.id   AF-A0A9D1CUB4-F1
#
_cell.length_a   1.000
_cell.length_b   1.000
_cell.length_c   1.000
_cell.angle_alpha   90.00
_cell.angle_beta   90.00
_cell.angle_gamma   90.00
#
_symmetry.space_group_name_H-M   'P 1'
#
loop_
_entity.id
_entity.type
_entity.pdbx_description
1 polymer ?
#
loop_
_entity_poly.entity_id
_entity_poly.type
_entity_poly.pdbx_seq_one_letter_code
_entity_poly.pdbx_strand_id
1 'polypeptide(L)'
;MAKTIFEQTGGTYTMQGDYCLPNLTLLPEEKHPIGVWAHRRRQYLKQHHKILYYNLFTSGKLRSHLADVEEEAQSLFLRLVKEYAEREGVTEQLKAENPMEWVQKMNNIRSRVAETVCADLIFD
;
A
#
# COMPACT_ATOMS: atom_id res chain seq x y z
N MET A 1 -0.37 -38.13 31.04
CA MET A 1 -1.55 -37.55 30.35
C MET A 1 -1.33 -37.60 28.86
N ALA A 2 -2.37 -37.88 28.08
CA ALA A 2 -2.28 -37.83 26.62
C ALA A 2 -2.11 -36.36 26.18
N LYS A 3 -1.20 -36.10 25.23
CA LYS A 3 -1.03 -34.76 24.64
C LYS A 3 -2.29 -34.36 23.89
N THR A 4 -2.70 -33.10 24.05
CA THR A 4 -3.81 -32.52 23.28
C THR A 4 -3.46 -32.39 21.80
N ILE A 5 -4.46 -32.24 20.93
CA ILE A 5 -4.26 -32.04 19.49
C ILE A 5 -3.38 -30.80 19.23
N PHE A 6 -3.57 -29.73 20.01
CA PHE A 6 -2.79 -28.50 19.88
C PHE A 6 -1.30 -28.70 20.18
N GLU A 7 -0.98 -29.44 21.26
CA GLU A 7 0.40 -29.80 21.59
C GLU A 7 1.03 -30.76 20.57
N GLN A 8 0.23 -31.63 19.94
CA GLN A 8 0.69 -32.49 18.86
C GLN A 8 1.07 -31.68 17.61
N THR A 9 0.39 -30.56 17.35
CA THR A 9 0.73 -29.59 16.29
C THR A 9 1.83 -28.58 16.67
N GLY A 10 2.48 -28.75 17.83
CA GLY A 10 3.58 -27.88 18.28
C GLY A 10 3.15 -26.62 19.04
N GLY A 11 1.86 -26.48 19.36
CA GLY A 11 1.35 -25.43 20.23
C GLY A 11 1.77 -25.62 21.69
N THR A 12 1.88 -24.54 22.44
CA THR A 12 2.23 -24.57 23.87
C THR A 12 1.20 -23.81 24.70
N TYR A 13 1.09 -24.14 25.99
CA TYR A 13 0.19 -23.46 26.92
C TYR A 13 1.00 -22.71 27.97
N THR A 14 0.45 -21.59 28.46
CA THR A 14 0.95 -20.88 29.64
C THR A 14 -0.15 -20.85 30.70
N MET A 15 0.21 -21.20 31.94
CA MET A 15 -0.67 -21.08 33.09
C MET A 15 -0.88 -19.60 33.45
N GLN A 16 -2.13 -19.15 33.43
CA GLN A 16 -2.55 -17.86 33.97
C GLN A 16 -3.62 -18.07 35.03
N GLY A 17 -3.24 -17.92 36.31
CA GLY A 17 -4.10 -18.26 37.44
C GLY A 17 -4.47 -19.74 37.41
N ASP A 18 -5.76 -20.03 37.37
CA ASP A 18 -6.30 -21.40 37.33
C ASP A 18 -6.53 -21.92 35.90
N TYR A 19 -6.18 -21.15 34.86
CA TYR A 19 -6.43 -21.50 33.46
C TYR A 19 -5.14 -21.76 32.66
N CYS A 20 -5.15 -22.83 31.86
CA CYS A 20 -4.16 -23.07 30.80
C CYS A 20 -4.57 -22.33 29.52
N LEU A 21 -3.89 -21.23 29.19
CA LEU A 21 -4.16 -20.47 27.96
C LEU A 21 -3.20 -20.88 26.84
N PRO A 22 -3.69 -21.07 25.60
CA PRO A 22 -2.83 -21.39 24.46
C PRO A 22 -1.96 -20.19 24.09
N ASN A 23 -0.68 -20.45 23.85
CA ASN A 23 0.27 -19.47 23.35
C ASN A 23 0.06 -19.31 21.84
N LEU A 24 -0.68 -18.27 21.46
CA LEU A 24 -0.92 -17.90 20.07
C LEU A 24 0.06 -16.81 19.66
N THR A 25 0.90 -17.09 18.67
CA THR A 25 1.74 -16.10 18.01
C THR A 25 1.22 -15.87 16.60
N LEU A 26 1.11 -14.60 16.21
CA LEU A 26 0.90 -14.26 14.82
C LEU A 26 2.19 -14.55 14.06
N LEU A 27 2.05 -15.07 12.84
CA LEU A 27 3.19 -15.13 11.92
C LEU A 27 3.72 -13.70 11.73
N PRO A 28 5.05 -13.54 11.60
CA PRO A 28 5.62 -12.23 11.29
C PRO A 28 4.99 -11.71 10.00
N GLU A 29 4.21 -10.65 10.08
CA GLU A 29 3.75 -9.94 8.90
C GLU A 29 4.92 -9.15 8.32
N GLU A 30 5.14 -9.28 7.01
CA GLU A 30 6.11 -8.46 6.31
C GLU A 30 5.71 -6.98 6.43
N LYS A 31 6.63 -6.19 7.01
CA LYS A 31 6.44 -4.75 7.21
C LYS A 31 6.71 -4.04 5.89
N HIS A 32 5.70 -4.01 5.02
CA HIS A 32 5.75 -3.19 3.82
C HIS A 32 5.38 -1.74 4.15
N PRO A 33 6.05 -0.75 3.56
CA PRO A 33 5.67 0.64 3.69
C PRO A 33 4.30 0.87 3.04
N ILE A 34 3.32 1.31 3.83
CA ILE A 34 2.01 1.74 3.32
C ILE A 34 2.13 3.22 3.02
N GLY A 35 2.14 3.57 1.73
CA GLY A 35 2.16 4.95 1.28
C GLY A 35 0.77 5.50 0.96
N VAL A 36 0.75 6.59 0.20
CA VAL A 36 -0.49 7.33 -0.11
C VAL A 36 -1.38 6.51 -1.05
N TRP A 37 -0.80 5.78 -2.00
CA TRP A 37 -1.53 4.99 -3.00
C TRP A 37 -2.20 3.78 -2.36
N ALA A 38 -1.48 3.03 -1.53
CA ALA A 38 -2.01 1.94 -0.72
C ALA A 38 -3.16 2.40 0.16
N HIS A 39 -3.05 3.56 0.80
CA HIS A 39 -4.14 4.11 1.60
C HIS A 39 -5.39 4.40 0.77
N ARG A 40 -5.23 5.01 -0.41
CA ARG A 40 -6.35 5.27 -1.33
C ARG A 40 -6.97 3.96 -1.83
N ARG A 41 -6.17 2.98 -2.24
CA ARG A 41 -6.64 1.65 -2.69
C ARG A 41 -7.41 0.95 -1.58
N ARG A 42 -6.89 0.95 -0.36
CA ARG A 42 -7.57 0.37 0.81
C ARG A 42 -8.93 1.01 1.05
N GLN A 43 -9.00 2.34 1.00
CA GLN A 43 -10.25 3.06 1.19
C GLN A 43 -11.24 2.75 0.07
N TYR A 44 -10.78 2.73 -1.18
CA TYR A 44 -11.61 2.39 -2.33
C TYR A 44 -12.17 0.97 -2.23
N LEU A 45 -11.32 -0.03 -1.96
CA LEU A 45 -11.75 -1.41 -1.75
C LEU A 45 -12.80 -1.53 -0.65
N LYS A 46 -12.62 -0.82 0.47
CA LYS A 46 -13.57 -0.84 1.58
C LYS A 46 -14.92 -0.19 1.24
N GLN A 47 -14.93 0.82 0.38
CA GLN A 47 -16.14 1.56 0.02
C GLN A 47 -16.89 0.90 -1.15
N HIS A 48 -16.17 0.51 -2.20
CA HIS A 48 -16.72 0.09 -3.49
C HIS A 48 -16.60 -1.43 -3.73
N HIS A 49 -15.57 -2.10 -3.21
CA HIS A 49 -15.32 -3.54 -3.43
C HIS A 49 -15.24 -4.34 -2.12
N LYS A 50 -16.28 -4.21 -1.29
CA LYS A 50 -16.31 -4.80 0.07
C LYS A 50 -16.00 -6.30 0.10
N ILE A 51 -16.54 -7.06 -0.86
CA ILE A 51 -16.32 -8.51 -0.92
C ILE A 51 -14.83 -8.82 -1.11
N LEU A 52 -14.18 -8.16 -2.08
CA LEU A 52 -12.74 -8.33 -2.31
C LEU A 52 -11.92 -7.88 -1.09
N TYR A 53 -12.27 -6.74 -0.49
CA TYR A 53 -11.62 -6.24 0.71
C TYR A 53 -11.65 -7.27 1.85
N TYR A 54 -12.82 -7.82 2.16
CA TYR A 54 -12.96 -8.78 3.25
C TYR A 54 -12.30 -10.11 2.92
N ASN A 55 -12.37 -10.59 1.68
CA ASN A 55 -11.67 -11.80 1.26
C ASN A 55 -10.15 -11.68 1.46
N LEU A 56 -9.55 -10.57 1.01
CA LEU A 56 -8.13 -10.28 1.20
C LEU A 56 -7.75 -10.13 2.67
N PHE A 57 -8.64 -9.52 3.46
CA PHE A 57 -8.44 -9.34 4.90
C PHE A 57 -8.45 -10.68 5.64
N THR A 58 -9.45 -11.52 5.40
CA THR A 58 -9.57 -12.84 6.04
C THR A 58 -8.50 -13.81 5.58
N SER A 59 -8.01 -13.67 4.34
CA SER A 59 -6.91 -14.49 3.82
C SER A 59 -5.53 -14.01 4.28
N GLY A 60 -5.42 -12.90 5.01
CA GLY A 60 -4.15 -12.30 5.41
C GLY A 60 -3.33 -11.70 4.25
N LYS A 61 -3.90 -11.55 3.06
CA LYS A 61 -3.21 -11.06 1.84
C LYS A 61 -3.42 -9.59 1.56
N LEU A 62 -4.22 -8.89 2.38
CA LEU A 62 -4.51 -7.47 2.18
C LEU A 62 -3.24 -6.62 2.19
N ARG A 63 -2.29 -6.89 3.11
CA ARG A 63 -1.06 -6.09 3.21
C ARG A 63 -0.14 -6.25 2.00
N SER A 64 0.08 -7.48 1.53
CA SER A 64 0.90 -7.72 0.35
C SER A 64 0.28 -7.07 -0.89
N HIS A 65 -1.03 -7.24 -1.08
CA HIS A 65 -1.74 -6.61 -2.20
C HIS A 65 -1.60 -5.08 -2.20
N LEU A 66 -1.71 -4.45 -1.02
CA LEU A 66 -1.54 -3.00 -0.92
C LEU A 66 -0.10 -2.55 -1.16
N ALA A 67 0.89 -3.37 -0.81
CA ALA A 67 2.30 -3.10 -1.07
C ALA A 67 2.61 -3.16 -2.57
N ASP A 68 2.11 -4.20 -3.26
CA ASP A 68 2.26 -4.36 -4.71
C ASP A 68 1.68 -3.14 -5.46
N VAL A 69 0.47 -2.71 -5.07
CA VAL A 69 -0.19 -1.53 -5.65
C VAL A 69 0.58 -0.25 -5.34
N GLU A 70 1.16 -0.10 -4.14
CA GLU A 70 1.98 1.08 -3.81
C GLU A 70 3.23 1.15 -4.69
N GLU A 71 3.93 0.03 -4.87
CA GLU A 71 5.14 -0.04 -5.68
C GLU A 71 4.83 0.28 -7.15
N GLU A 72 3.79 -0.34 -7.70
CA GLU A 72 3.36 -0.12 -9.07
C GLU A 72 2.93 1.34 -9.30
N ALA A 73 2.09 1.88 -8.42
CA ALA A 73 1.62 3.26 -8.50
C ALA A 73 2.76 4.28 -8.38
N GLN A 74 3.70 4.04 -7.46
CA GLN A 74 4.84 4.92 -7.26
C GLN A 74 5.80 4.89 -8.46
N SER A 75 6.05 3.71 -9.02
CA SER A 75 6.87 3.53 -10.23
C SER A 75 6.24 4.25 -11.43
N LEU A 76 4.93 4.03 -11.65
CA LEU A 76 4.19 4.65 -12.74
C LEU A 76 4.15 6.18 -12.59
N PHE A 77 3.89 6.68 -11.37
CA PHE A 77 3.87 8.11 -11.08
C PHE A 77 5.21 8.78 -11.41
N LEU A 78 6.32 8.22 -10.92
CA LEU A 78 7.66 8.78 -11.15
C LEU A 78 8.03 8.79 -12.64
N ARG A 79 7.70 7.71 -13.35
CA ARG A 79 7.93 7.61 -14.80
C ARG A 79 7.16 8.68 -15.55
N LEU A 80 5.85 8.79 -15.32
CA LEU A 80 4.99 9.73 -16.03
C LEU A 80 5.33 11.19 -15.71
N VAL A 81 5.65 11.52 -14.46
CA VAL A 81 6.09 12.89 -14.10
C VAL A 81 7.34 13.27 -14.89
N LYS A 82 8.30 12.36 -15.03
CA LYS A 82 9.52 12.60 -15.80
C LYS A 82 9.20 12.82 -17.29
N GLU A 83 8.42 11.93 -17.89
CA GLU A 83 8.03 12.02 -19.31
C GLU A 83 7.28 13.32 -19.62
N TYR A 84 6.36 13.74 -18.75
CA TYR A 84 5.60 14.98 -18.93
C TYR A 84 6.47 16.22 -18.72
N ALA A 85 7.36 16.21 -17.73
CA ALA A 85 8.30 17.31 -17.50
C ALA A 85 9.24 17.51 -18.70
N GLU A 86 9.74 16.42 -19.28
CA GLU A 86 10.57 16.46 -20.51
C GLU A 86 9.77 16.99 -21.70
N ARG A 87 8.53 16.51 -21.89
CA ARG A 87 7.66 16.93 -23.00
C ARG A 87 7.21 18.39 -22.92
N GLU A 88 6.95 18.90 -21.71
CA GLU A 88 6.51 20.27 -21.46
C GLU A 88 7.68 21.25 -21.24
N GLY A 89 8.93 20.79 -21.36
CA GLY A 89 10.13 21.63 -21.26
C GLY A 89 10.36 22.20 -19.86
N VAL A 90 9.92 21.49 -18.81
CA VAL A 90 10.10 21.90 -17.41
C VAL A 90 11.52 21.53 -16.97
N THR A 91 12.48 22.40 -17.31
CA THR A 91 13.92 22.18 -17.08
C THR A 91 14.45 22.90 -15.84
N GLU A 92 15.67 22.56 -15.41
CA GLU A 92 16.37 23.31 -14.35
C GLU A 92 16.74 24.74 -14.79
N GLN A 93 16.83 25.03 -16.09
CA GLN A 93 17.00 26.40 -16.60
C GLN A 93 15.77 27.24 -16.30
N LEU A 94 14.57 26.72 -16.61
CA LEU A 94 13.30 27.37 -16.26
C LEU A 94 13.19 27.62 -14.76
N LYS A 95 13.68 26.69 -13.93
CA LYS A 95 13.69 26.83 -12.47
C LYS A 95 14.61 27.96 -11.98
N ALA A 96 15.76 28.16 -12.63
CA ALA A 96 16.69 29.21 -12.29
C ALA A 96 16.20 30.60 -12.75
N GLU A 97 15.60 30.66 -13.93
CA GLU A 97 15.09 31.91 -14.52
C GLU A 97 13.74 32.35 -13.93
N ASN A 98 12.81 31.39 -13.76
CA ASN A 98 11.47 31.62 -13.25
C ASN A 98 11.00 30.49 -12.31
N PRO A 99 11.44 30.50 -11.04
CA PRO A 99 11.12 29.44 -10.09
C PRO A 99 9.62 29.30 -9.81
N MET A 100 8.85 30.38 -9.86
CA MET A 100 7.40 30.32 -9.61
C MET A 100 6.67 29.60 -10.75
N GLU A 101 7.01 29.92 -12.00
CA GLU A 101 6.43 29.24 -13.16
C GLU A 101 6.82 27.76 -13.19
N TRP A 102 8.08 27.44 -12.86
CA TRP A 102 8.53 26.06 -12.75
C TRP A 102 7.70 25.26 -11.73
N VAL A 103 7.47 25.82 -10.53
CA VAL A 103 6.64 25.19 -9.50
C VAL A 103 5.20 24.99 -9.99
N GLN A 104 4.64 26.00 -10.66
CA GLN A 104 3.28 25.91 -11.20
C GLN A 104 3.13 24.79 -12.24
N LYS A 105 4.06 24.71 -13.21
CA LYS A 105 4.05 23.64 -14.23
C LYS A 105 4.27 22.26 -13.62
N MET A 106 5.26 22.13 -12.74
CA MET A 106 5.56 20.86 -12.06
C MET A 106 4.36 20.38 -11.23
N ASN A 107 3.68 21.28 -10.52
CA ASN A 107 2.47 20.93 -9.76
C ASN A 107 1.31 20.50 -10.67
N ASN A 108 1.11 21.18 -11.81
CA ASN A 108 0.10 20.80 -12.79
C ASN A 108 0.34 19.38 -13.34
N ILE A 109 1.59 19.08 -13.74
CA ILE A 109 2.01 17.75 -14.21
C ILE A 109 1.74 16.70 -13.13
N ARG A 110 2.21 16.94 -11.90
CA ARG A 110 1.99 15.99 -10.78
C ARG A 110 0.51 15.74 -10.52
N SER A 111 -0.35 16.76 -10.64
CA SER A 111 -1.80 16.59 -10.47
C SER A 111 -2.38 15.67 -11.54
N ARG A 112 -2.09 15.94 -12.82
CA ARG A 112 -2.58 15.15 -13.97
C ARG A 112 -2.10 13.71 -13.93
N VAL A 113 -0.81 13.52 -13.59
CA VAL A 113 -0.25 12.18 -13.44
C VAL A 113 -0.88 11.44 -12.26
N ALA A 114 -1.09 12.12 -11.13
CA ALA A 114 -1.74 11.52 -9.97
C ALA A 114 -3.18 11.06 -10.28
N GLU A 115 -3.93 11.83 -11.05
CA GLU A 115 -5.27 11.45 -11.52
C GLU A 115 -5.22 10.20 -12.41
N THR A 116 -4.25 10.13 -13.33
CA THR A 116 -4.05 8.99 -14.23
C THR A 116 -3.74 7.72 -13.43
N VAL A 117 -2.76 7.78 -12.51
CA VAL A 117 -2.40 6.65 -11.62
C VAL A 117 -3.60 6.21 -10.77
N CYS A 118 -4.39 7.16 -10.27
CA CYS A 118 -5.60 6.85 -9.52
C CYS A 118 -6.63 6.10 -10.37
N ALA A 119 -6.87 6.55 -11.60
CA ALA A 119 -7.81 5.90 -12.49
C ALA A 119 -7.36 4.47 -12.85
N ASP A 120 -6.08 4.29 -13.18
CA ASP A 120 -5.58 3.03 -13.72
C ASP A 120 -5.34 1.94 -12.65
N LEU A 121 -4.92 2.32 -11.43
CA LEU A 121 -4.47 1.35 -10.42
C LEU A 121 -5.28 1.37 -9.11
N ILE A 122 -5.92 2.51 -8.79
CA ILE A 122 -6.57 2.69 -7.49
C ILE A 122 -8.07 2.43 -7.57
N PHE A 123 -8.71 2.84 -8.66
CA PHE A 123 -10.16 2.74 -8.84
C PHE A 123 -10.63 1.58 -9.71
N ASP A 124 -9.70 0.74 -10.15
CA ASP A 124 -9.99 -0.46 -10.94
C ASP A 124 -10.58 -1.61 -10.11
#